data_AF-A0A9W8U0Z9-F1
#
_entry.id   AF-A0A9W8U0Z9-F1
#
_cell.length_a   1.000
_cell.length_b   1.000
_cell.length_c   1.000
_cell.angle_alpha   90.00
_cell.angle_beta   90.00
_cell.angle_gamma   90.00
#
_symmetry.space_group_name_H-M   'P 1'
#
loop_
_entity.id
_entity.type
_entity.pdbx_description
1 polymer ?
#
loop_
_entity_poly.entity_id
_entity_poly.type
_entity_poly.pdbx_seq_one_letter_code
_entity_poly.pdbx_strand_id
1 'polypeptide(L)'
;MSMQCLHLWSSATEEDRELAKKNFTIPQNAQVALFPDPRATLWDMLKFLPPKISSSHSESLDVTHFFSQQCPSTETLEIPQKLRCLPLPDTTTIHRLNAISHEHWLKGVRSVRYAHVSNVEMNFPCWILSYWTTMLLHVSHIHRPWVQNHDWLDKLRKCPDKEVRDEAQATFQLLAKVRWTAPKSGFSDKLPIHSLWRTLGMHWMSSTVVDNALEVLWNDINDKCHLDPNFVVAMTDVVEKLVTLFGGKNEDHDGYLKSKWLQSIGRQVFEDGKTMVTVTHLGKLPPQRGGTGLDHWVPLAINGLDRIFFYGDSLRRKETPTLPPTLLKTLNAWKGIHTSHAFSQKVIPVSPQDNDFSCGPCAINAIEHLVRPETAAIAEPRYIVNIRMQIIRGIIHRVITTKVYHDPRTSSVDFGIASNTELTYQANSSPGTPGPSALRSFALEHTPKPDRHSLDDFLVPMTKEELTAATKHEFEILAVRTKKREEKANKEEHEKKLQKHEMGRIRQQKFRDRRQTQRIESGWTDQRGKKRKLRDYDDDDEENDLAEASCPHRLLKQDIRDQKRNEHTHGRKPTKIQKPAQRMNWFQPLIWAQIELAAKKSGKPWKPVNIMTVTKQSNPTLFKTLTSQVVG
;
A
#
# COMPACT_ATOMS: atom_id res chain seq x y z
N MET A 1 6.44 30.13 2.93
CA MET A 1 5.10 30.56 2.50
C MET A 1 4.08 29.97 3.47
N SER A 2 3.28 30.83 4.10
CA SER A 2 2.35 30.46 5.18
C SER A 2 1.12 29.74 4.63
N MET A 3 0.50 28.90 5.47
CA MET A 3 -0.74 28.13 5.20
C MET A 3 -2.00 28.99 4.91
N GLN A 4 -1.87 30.30 4.69
CA GLN A 4 -3.01 31.21 4.51
C GLN A 4 -3.56 31.30 3.07
N CYS A 5 -2.98 30.61 2.08
CA CYS A 5 -3.45 30.72 0.68
C CYS A 5 -4.59 29.76 0.27
N LEU A 6 -4.99 28.77 1.07
CA LEU A 6 -5.84 27.65 0.60
C LEU A 6 -7.36 27.93 0.49
N HIS A 7 -7.82 29.17 0.34
CA HIS A 7 -9.27 29.48 0.40
C HIS A 7 -9.97 29.79 -0.93
N LEU A 8 -9.28 30.06 -2.05
CA LEU A 8 -9.97 30.47 -3.28
C LEU A 8 -10.79 29.34 -3.93
N TRP A 9 -10.26 28.12 -3.97
CA TRP A 9 -10.96 26.98 -4.60
C TRP A 9 -12.20 26.55 -3.80
N SER A 10 -12.13 26.60 -2.48
CA SER A 10 -13.28 26.28 -1.62
C SER A 10 -14.43 27.27 -1.80
N SER A 11 -14.13 28.52 -2.13
CA SER A 11 -15.12 29.56 -2.48
C SER A 11 -15.50 29.66 -3.96
N ALA A 12 -14.89 28.85 -4.84
CA ALA A 12 -15.15 28.92 -6.29
C ALA A 12 -16.60 28.53 -6.62
N THR A 13 -17.17 29.18 -7.62
CA THR A 13 -18.53 28.87 -8.11
C THR A 13 -18.58 27.49 -8.76
N GLU A 14 -19.77 26.92 -8.92
CA GLU A 14 -19.96 25.65 -9.63
C GLU A 14 -19.51 25.75 -11.10
N GLU A 15 -19.80 26.88 -11.75
CA GLU A 15 -19.37 27.17 -13.12
C GLU A 15 -17.84 27.19 -13.25
N ASP A 16 -17.14 27.87 -12.31
CA ASP A 16 -15.67 27.87 -12.26
C ASP A 16 -15.10 26.45 -12.13
N ARG A 17 -15.74 25.61 -11.31
CA ARG A 17 -15.31 24.23 -11.08
C ARG A 17 -15.47 23.37 -12.33
N GLU A 18 -16.59 23.50 -13.03
CA GLU A 18 -16.83 22.77 -14.29
C GLU A 18 -15.91 23.25 -15.42
N LEU A 19 -15.67 24.56 -15.52
CA LEU A 19 -14.70 25.12 -16.47
C LEU A 19 -13.27 24.63 -16.18
N ALA A 20 -12.85 24.63 -14.92
CA ALA A 20 -11.56 24.09 -14.52
C ALA A 20 -11.47 22.60 -14.90
N LYS A 21 -12.47 21.79 -14.52
CA LYS A 21 -12.54 20.36 -14.83
C LYS A 21 -12.40 20.10 -16.33
N LYS A 22 -13.08 20.89 -17.18
CA LYS A 22 -12.93 20.81 -18.63
C LYS A 22 -11.50 21.13 -19.10
N ASN A 23 -10.86 22.16 -18.54
CA ASN A 23 -9.49 22.55 -18.87
C ASN A 23 -8.42 21.54 -18.42
N PHE A 24 -8.70 20.77 -17.36
CA PHE A 24 -7.83 19.71 -16.87
C PHE A 24 -8.13 18.32 -17.46
N THR A 25 -9.21 18.16 -18.23
CA THR A 25 -9.55 16.88 -18.88
C THR A 25 -8.65 16.63 -20.08
N ILE A 26 -8.01 15.46 -20.13
CA ILE A 26 -7.13 15.08 -21.25
C ILE A 26 -7.97 14.86 -22.51
N PRO A 27 -7.73 15.59 -23.61
CA PRO A 27 -8.47 15.41 -24.86
C PRO A 27 -8.39 13.97 -25.40
N GLN A 28 -9.47 13.48 -26.01
CA GLN A 28 -9.57 12.09 -26.47
C GLN A 28 -8.46 11.70 -27.47
N ASN A 29 -8.15 12.59 -28.43
CA ASN A 29 -7.06 12.41 -29.38
C ASN A 29 -5.69 12.33 -28.68
N ALA A 30 -5.47 13.13 -27.63
CA ALA A 30 -4.28 13.07 -26.81
C ALA A 30 -4.22 11.77 -25.99
N GLN A 31 -5.35 11.24 -25.50
CA GLN A 31 -5.37 9.97 -24.79
C GLN A 31 -4.91 8.81 -25.68
N VAL A 32 -5.47 8.71 -26.90
CA VAL A 32 -5.08 7.66 -27.87
C VAL A 32 -3.60 7.77 -28.26
N ALA A 33 -3.07 9.00 -28.33
CA ALA A 33 -1.66 9.23 -28.64
C ALA A 33 -0.74 9.03 -27.42
N LEU A 34 -1.15 9.33 -26.20
CA LEU A 34 -0.22 9.37 -25.05
C LEU A 34 -0.20 8.09 -24.22
N PHE A 35 -1.19 7.22 -24.34
CA PHE A 35 -1.31 6.00 -23.54
C PHE A 35 -1.27 4.74 -24.42
N PRO A 36 -0.89 3.58 -23.87
CA PRO A 36 -1.00 2.31 -24.60
C PRO A 36 -2.45 2.01 -24.99
N ASP A 37 -2.65 1.39 -26.16
CA ASP A 37 -3.99 1.01 -26.63
C ASP A 37 -4.68 0.14 -25.55
N PRO A 38 -5.86 0.52 -25.04
CA PRO A 38 -6.60 -0.30 -24.08
C PRO A 38 -7.02 -1.66 -24.66
N ARG A 39 -6.95 -1.85 -25.97
CA ARG A 39 -7.21 -3.12 -26.67
C ARG A 39 -5.95 -3.97 -26.86
N ALA A 40 -4.78 -3.44 -26.55
CA ALA A 40 -3.54 -4.20 -26.60
C ALA A 40 -3.60 -5.40 -25.66
N THR A 41 -2.85 -6.44 -26.01
CA THR A 41 -2.57 -7.54 -25.09
C THR A 41 -1.68 -7.05 -23.95
N LEU A 42 -1.51 -7.87 -22.91
CA LEU A 42 -0.63 -7.53 -21.81
C LEU A 42 0.82 -7.30 -22.24
N TRP A 43 1.32 -8.11 -23.17
CA TRP A 43 2.68 -7.97 -23.69
C TRP A 43 2.82 -6.86 -24.73
N ASP A 44 1.78 -6.62 -25.54
CA ASP A 44 1.80 -5.48 -26.46
C ASP A 44 1.78 -4.14 -25.70
N MET A 45 1.11 -4.08 -24.54
CA MET A 45 1.15 -2.90 -23.67
C MET A 45 2.57 -2.57 -23.21
N LEU A 46 3.43 -3.56 -22.96
CA LEU A 46 4.82 -3.32 -22.55
C LEU A 46 5.74 -2.83 -23.67
N LYS A 47 5.28 -2.87 -24.93
CA LYS A 47 6.01 -2.26 -26.06
C LYS A 47 5.85 -0.74 -26.06
N PHE A 48 4.87 -0.20 -25.32
CA PHE A 48 4.75 1.23 -25.11
C PHE A 48 5.93 1.73 -24.27
N LEU A 49 6.66 2.71 -24.76
CA LEU A 49 7.80 3.31 -24.04
C LEU A 49 7.31 4.53 -23.27
N PRO A 50 7.05 4.44 -21.95
CA PRO A 50 6.65 5.60 -21.18
C PRO A 50 7.77 6.64 -21.12
N PRO A 51 7.45 7.94 -20.98
CA PRO A 51 8.46 8.95 -20.79
C PRO A 51 9.26 8.70 -19.50
N LYS A 52 10.54 9.08 -19.51
CA LYS A 52 11.41 8.96 -18.34
C LYS A 52 10.90 9.87 -17.21
N ILE A 53 10.99 9.43 -15.97
CA ILE A 53 10.73 10.29 -14.80
C ILE A 53 12.04 10.99 -14.45
N SER A 54 12.02 12.32 -14.36
CA SER A 54 13.19 13.11 -13.95
C SER A 54 13.68 12.70 -12.56
N SER A 55 15.00 12.64 -12.39
CA SER A 55 15.60 12.34 -11.10
C SER A 55 15.39 13.49 -10.12
N SER A 56 15.18 13.18 -8.84
CA SER A 56 14.96 14.14 -7.77
C SER A 56 16.22 14.94 -7.38
N HIS A 57 17.24 15.00 -8.23
CA HIS A 57 18.53 15.60 -7.93
C HIS A 57 18.62 17.09 -8.27
N SER A 58 17.58 17.65 -8.89
CA SER A 58 17.49 19.11 -9.04
C SER A 58 17.17 19.72 -7.67
N GLU A 59 17.89 20.78 -7.32
CA GLU A 59 17.49 21.72 -6.26
C GLU A 59 15.98 21.96 -6.33
N SER A 60 15.32 22.08 -5.17
CA SER A 60 13.85 22.14 -5.09
C SER A 60 13.31 23.23 -6.01
N LEU A 61 12.87 22.84 -7.21
CA LEU A 61 12.33 23.77 -8.19
C LEU A 61 11.10 24.42 -7.57
N ASP A 62 11.00 25.74 -7.72
CA ASP A 62 9.78 26.42 -7.35
C ASP A 62 8.67 25.98 -8.31
N VAL A 63 7.62 25.39 -7.74
CA VAL A 63 6.45 24.89 -8.46
C VAL A 63 5.70 26.02 -9.19
N THR A 64 5.90 27.28 -8.77
CA THR A 64 5.31 28.44 -9.45
C THR A 64 5.83 28.61 -10.88
N HIS A 65 7.07 28.20 -11.16
CA HIS A 65 7.66 28.30 -12.51
C HIS A 65 7.00 27.37 -13.54
N PHE A 66 6.24 26.37 -13.09
CA PHE A 66 5.47 25.50 -13.98
C PHE A 66 4.22 26.18 -14.51
N PHE A 67 3.75 27.28 -13.91
CA PHE A 67 2.52 27.95 -14.33
C PHE A 67 2.83 29.20 -15.16
N SER A 68 2.01 29.45 -16.17
CA SER A 68 2.12 30.62 -17.04
C SER A 68 0.75 31.24 -17.30
N GLN A 69 0.70 32.57 -17.27
CA GLN A 69 -0.49 33.34 -17.65
C GLN A 69 -0.64 33.44 -19.17
N GLN A 70 0.40 33.08 -19.93
CA GLN A 70 0.35 33.07 -21.39
C GLN A 70 -0.55 31.92 -21.88
N CYS A 71 -1.20 32.12 -23.03
CA CYS A 71 -2.00 31.06 -23.64
C CYS A 71 -1.12 29.87 -24.08
N PRO A 72 -1.67 28.64 -24.10
CA PRO A 72 -0.97 27.50 -24.68
C PRO A 72 -0.59 27.76 -26.14
N SER A 73 0.54 27.20 -26.58
CA SER A 73 0.97 27.26 -27.98
C SER A 73 -0.10 26.63 -28.90
N THR A 74 -0.36 27.25 -30.06
CA THR A 74 -1.44 26.88 -31.00
C THR A 74 -1.19 25.57 -31.76
N GLU A 75 0.03 25.01 -31.69
CA GLU A 75 0.47 23.76 -32.34
C GLU A 75 -0.13 22.49 -31.70
N THR A 76 -1.45 22.43 -31.61
CA THR A 76 -2.19 21.39 -30.86
C THR A 76 -1.92 19.96 -31.35
N LEU A 77 -1.66 19.76 -32.65
CA LEU A 77 -1.43 18.43 -33.24
C LEU A 77 -0.04 17.86 -32.90
N GLU A 78 0.96 18.69 -32.64
CA GLU A 78 2.32 18.23 -32.32
C GLU A 78 2.54 17.97 -30.83
N ILE A 79 1.66 18.51 -29.97
CA ILE A 79 1.79 18.39 -28.51
C ILE A 79 1.96 16.93 -28.07
N PRO A 80 1.13 15.95 -28.47
CA PRO A 80 1.30 14.57 -28.04
C PRO A 80 2.65 13.96 -28.43
N GLN A 81 3.18 14.30 -29.61
CA GLN A 81 4.48 13.80 -30.07
C GLN A 81 5.61 14.40 -29.22
N LYS A 82 5.56 15.70 -28.94
CA LYS A 82 6.53 16.38 -28.06
C LYS A 82 6.49 15.79 -26.65
N LEU A 83 5.31 15.59 -26.08
CA LEU A 83 5.14 15.06 -24.71
C LEU A 83 5.67 13.63 -24.53
N ARG A 84 5.68 12.79 -25.58
CA ARG A 84 6.30 11.45 -25.53
C ARG A 84 7.83 11.52 -25.36
N CYS A 85 8.45 12.58 -25.85
CA CYS A 85 9.90 12.79 -25.78
C CYS A 85 10.34 13.55 -24.53
N LEU A 86 9.41 14.21 -23.82
CA LEU A 86 9.72 15.01 -22.64
C LEU A 86 9.63 14.16 -21.36
N PRO A 87 10.60 14.28 -20.43
CA PRO A 87 10.56 13.56 -19.18
C PRO A 87 9.45 14.09 -18.26
N LEU A 88 8.80 13.19 -17.52
CA LEU A 88 7.85 13.55 -16.47
C LEU A 88 8.60 14.25 -15.32
N PRO A 89 8.00 15.26 -14.65
CA PRO A 89 8.50 15.70 -13.36
C PRO A 89 8.52 14.53 -12.35
N ASP A 90 9.28 14.66 -11.27
CA ASP A 90 9.30 13.64 -10.22
C ASP A 90 7.94 13.56 -9.50
N THR A 91 7.70 12.43 -8.81
CA THR A 91 6.45 12.16 -8.08
C THR A 91 6.07 13.28 -7.12
N THR A 92 7.03 13.85 -6.39
CA THR A 92 6.77 14.90 -5.39
C THR A 92 6.32 16.18 -6.08
N THR A 93 6.99 16.55 -7.17
CA THR A 93 6.62 17.72 -7.97
C THR A 93 5.24 17.57 -8.59
N ILE A 94 4.90 16.43 -9.20
CA ILE A 94 3.56 16.17 -9.75
C ILE A 94 2.48 16.31 -8.67
N HIS A 95 2.68 15.72 -7.49
CA HIS A 95 1.71 15.86 -6.39
C HIS A 95 1.54 17.31 -5.92
N ARG A 96 2.63 18.07 -5.79
CA ARG A 96 2.57 19.49 -5.41
C ARG A 96 1.85 20.33 -6.46
N LEU A 97 2.13 20.10 -7.74
CA LEU A 97 1.48 20.81 -8.84
C LEU A 97 -0.02 20.53 -8.87
N ASN A 98 -0.43 19.27 -8.73
CA ASN A 98 -1.86 18.93 -8.65
C ASN A 98 -2.55 19.62 -7.47
N ALA A 99 -1.91 19.63 -6.30
CA ALA A 99 -2.48 20.21 -5.08
C ALA A 99 -2.78 21.72 -5.20
N ILE A 100 -2.04 22.46 -6.04
CA ILE A 100 -2.18 23.91 -6.21
C ILE A 100 -2.76 24.33 -7.57
N SER A 101 -2.95 23.38 -8.50
CA SER A 101 -3.33 23.62 -9.89
C SER A 101 -4.63 24.43 -10.05
N HIS A 102 -5.67 24.05 -9.32
CA HIS A 102 -6.98 24.71 -9.38
C HIS A 102 -6.93 26.14 -8.83
N GLU A 103 -6.18 26.37 -7.74
CA GLU A 103 -6.01 27.70 -7.17
C GLU A 103 -5.27 28.63 -8.15
N HIS A 104 -4.22 28.11 -8.80
CA HIS A 104 -3.49 28.86 -9.82
C HIS A 104 -4.34 29.16 -11.06
N TRP A 105 -5.19 28.22 -11.49
CA TRP A 105 -6.11 28.44 -12.59
C TRP A 105 -7.11 29.58 -12.30
N LEU A 106 -7.67 29.64 -11.09
CA LEU A 106 -8.52 30.75 -10.64
C LEU A 106 -7.78 32.10 -10.61
N LYS A 107 -6.47 32.09 -10.37
CA LYS A 107 -5.60 33.29 -10.44
C LYS A 107 -5.24 33.70 -11.86
N GLY A 108 -5.89 33.13 -12.89
CA GLY A 108 -5.70 33.52 -14.28
C GLY A 108 -4.58 32.76 -15.00
N VAL A 109 -4.04 31.68 -14.42
CA VAL A 109 -3.12 30.80 -15.15
C VAL A 109 -3.84 30.14 -16.33
N ARG A 110 -3.19 30.15 -17.50
CA ARG A 110 -3.74 29.63 -18.76
C ARG A 110 -2.96 28.45 -19.33
N SER A 111 -1.72 28.27 -18.92
CA SER A 111 -0.85 27.21 -19.44
C SER A 111 0.16 26.72 -18.39
N VAL A 112 0.81 25.60 -18.73
CA VAL A 112 1.84 24.92 -17.93
C VAL A 112 3.13 24.84 -18.74
N ARG A 113 4.28 25.00 -18.08
CA ARG A 113 5.62 24.87 -18.67
C ARG A 113 6.37 23.67 -18.10
N TYR A 114 7.27 23.11 -18.88
CA TYR A 114 8.22 22.09 -18.43
C TYR A 114 9.42 22.75 -17.73
N ALA A 115 9.19 23.40 -16.59
CA ALA A 115 10.22 24.18 -15.89
C ALA A 115 11.45 23.36 -15.45
N HIS A 116 11.31 22.03 -15.35
CA HIS A 116 12.38 21.09 -15.03
C HIS A 116 13.20 20.62 -16.24
N VAL A 117 12.87 21.06 -17.46
CA VAL A 117 13.60 20.70 -18.69
C VAL A 117 14.17 21.96 -19.31
N SER A 118 15.50 22.04 -19.35
CA SER A 118 16.19 23.12 -20.05
C SER A 118 15.81 23.13 -21.54
N ASN A 119 15.73 24.32 -22.14
CA ASN A 119 15.44 24.53 -23.57
C ASN A 119 14.01 24.21 -24.02
N VAL A 120 13.05 24.02 -23.10
CA VAL A 120 11.64 23.89 -23.44
C VAL A 120 10.90 25.18 -23.06
N GLU A 121 10.81 26.11 -24.01
CA GLU A 121 10.13 27.40 -23.81
C GLU A 121 8.62 27.35 -24.11
N MET A 122 8.11 26.21 -24.54
CA MET A 122 6.71 26.03 -24.95
C MET A 122 5.73 26.13 -23.76
N ASN A 123 4.58 26.77 -23.99
CA ASN A 123 3.45 26.80 -23.07
C ASN A 123 2.46 25.69 -23.46
N PHE A 124 2.21 24.75 -22.56
CA PHE A 124 1.30 23.63 -22.78
C PHE A 124 -0.06 23.86 -22.12
N PRO A 125 -1.14 23.22 -22.60
CA PRO A 125 -2.44 23.30 -21.95
C PRO A 125 -2.44 22.77 -20.50
N CYS A 126 -3.38 23.23 -19.67
CA CYS A 126 -3.47 22.81 -18.27
C CYS A 126 -3.73 21.30 -18.08
N TRP A 127 -4.37 20.61 -19.03
CA TRP A 127 -4.58 19.17 -18.98
C TRP A 127 -3.28 18.34 -18.94
N ILE A 128 -2.11 18.93 -19.22
CA ILE A 128 -0.81 18.28 -19.02
C ILE A 128 -0.61 17.79 -17.58
N LEU A 129 -1.14 18.49 -16.57
CA LEU A 129 -1.02 18.04 -15.18
C LEU A 129 -1.76 16.70 -14.95
N SER A 130 -2.96 16.57 -15.53
CA SER A 130 -3.70 15.31 -15.51
C SER A 130 -2.95 14.22 -16.27
N TYR A 131 -2.37 14.53 -17.43
CA TYR A 131 -1.53 13.59 -18.17
C TYR A 131 -0.34 13.10 -17.33
N TRP A 132 0.42 13.99 -16.70
CA TRP A 132 1.55 13.60 -15.84
C TRP A 132 1.11 12.68 -14.71
N THR A 133 -0.04 12.97 -14.08
CA THR A 133 -0.59 12.16 -13.00
C THR A 133 -1.00 10.79 -13.48
N THR A 134 -1.80 10.71 -14.56
CA THR A 134 -2.25 9.44 -15.11
C THR A 134 -1.09 8.60 -15.63
N MET A 135 -0.11 9.22 -16.30
CA MET A 135 1.08 8.53 -16.80
C MET A 135 1.97 8.07 -15.64
N LEU A 136 2.16 8.87 -14.60
CA LEU A 136 2.90 8.46 -13.41
C LEU A 136 2.27 7.23 -12.76
N LEU A 137 0.94 7.23 -12.58
CA LEU A 137 0.19 6.09 -12.05
C LEU A 137 0.31 4.86 -12.94
N HIS A 138 0.20 5.04 -14.26
CA HIS A 138 0.39 3.96 -15.22
C HIS A 138 1.80 3.36 -15.11
N VAL A 139 2.84 4.19 -15.09
CA VAL A 139 4.24 3.75 -14.98
C VAL A 139 4.48 3.01 -13.66
N SER A 140 4.04 3.58 -12.54
CA SER A 140 4.35 3.06 -11.21
C SER A 140 3.54 1.82 -10.83
N HIS A 141 2.27 1.75 -11.20
CA HIS A 141 1.36 0.70 -10.75
C HIS A 141 1.05 -0.37 -11.80
N ILE A 142 1.39 -0.13 -13.07
CA ILE A 142 1.05 -1.02 -14.19
C ILE A 142 2.31 -1.41 -14.95
N HIS A 143 2.94 -0.47 -15.65
CA HIS A 143 4.04 -0.76 -16.57
C HIS A 143 5.25 -1.37 -15.84
N ARG A 144 5.79 -0.69 -14.82
CA ARG A 144 7.00 -1.15 -14.13
C ARG A 144 6.86 -2.52 -13.47
N PRO A 145 5.77 -2.82 -12.71
CA PRO A 145 5.57 -4.17 -12.17
C PRO A 145 5.50 -5.25 -13.26
N TRP A 146 4.84 -4.97 -14.38
CA TRP A 146 4.74 -5.94 -15.47
C TRP A 146 6.03 -6.13 -16.26
N VAL A 147 6.87 -5.10 -16.41
CA VAL A 147 8.23 -5.26 -16.94
C VAL A 147 9.04 -6.22 -16.05
N GLN A 148 8.96 -6.05 -14.72
CA GLN A 148 9.65 -6.95 -13.78
C GLN A 148 9.15 -8.40 -13.90
N ASN A 149 7.84 -8.59 -14.04
CA ASN A 149 7.24 -9.91 -14.24
C ASN A 149 7.60 -10.53 -15.59
N HIS A 150 7.66 -9.72 -16.65
CA HIS A 150 8.11 -10.16 -17.98
C HIS A 150 9.56 -10.67 -17.91
N ASP A 151 10.47 -9.87 -17.34
CA ASP A 151 11.87 -10.26 -17.15
C ASP A 151 12.02 -11.51 -16.28
N TRP A 152 11.19 -11.64 -15.23
CA TRP A 152 11.16 -12.80 -14.36
C TRP A 152 10.71 -14.07 -15.12
N LEU A 153 9.63 -14.00 -15.89
CA LEU A 153 9.16 -15.12 -16.74
C LEU A 153 10.21 -15.49 -17.80
N ASP A 154 10.84 -14.52 -18.44
CA ASP A 154 11.87 -14.78 -19.46
C ASP A 154 13.10 -15.49 -18.89
N LYS A 155 13.45 -15.22 -17.63
CA LYS A 155 14.49 -15.98 -16.92
C LYS A 155 14.04 -17.42 -16.65
N LEU A 156 12.80 -17.62 -16.17
CA LEU A 156 12.28 -18.96 -15.89
C LEU A 156 12.11 -19.82 -17.16
N ARG A 157 11.75 -19.21 -18.29
CA ARG A 157 11.70 -19.88 -19.61
C ARG A 157 13.06 -20.37 -20.11
N LYS A 158 14.15 -19.88 -19.51
CA LYS A 158 15.53 -20.31 -19.80
C LYS A 158 16.12 -21.17 -18.68
N CYS A 159 15.33 -21.51 -17.66
CA CYS A 159 15.74 -22.36 -16.56
C CYS A 159 16.07 -23.78 -17.05
N PRO A 160 17.11 -24.45 -16.51
CA PRO A 160 17.41 -25.85 -16.82
C PRO A 160 16.28 -26.79 -16.39
N ASP A 161 15.59 -26.47 -15.30
CA ASP A 161 14.45 -27.23 -14.79
C ASP A 161 13.30 -27.24 -15.83
N LYS A 162 12.97 -28.43 -16.32
CA LYS A 162 11.98 -28.61 -17.39
C LYS A 162 10.58 -28.22 -16.94
N GLU A 163 10.18 -28.57 -15.72
CA GLU A 163 8.82 -28.31 -15.23
C GLU A 163 8.60 -26.81 -15.08
N VAL A 164 9.56 -26.11 -14.46
CA VAL A 164 9.51 -24.65 -14.30
C VAL A 164 9.50 -23.94 -15.65
N ARG A 165 10.32 -24.40 -16.60
CA ARG A 165 10.40 -23.83 -17.95
C ARG A 165 9.10 -24.01 -18.73
N ASP A 166 8.52 -25.20 -18.71
CA ASP A 166 7.28 -25.52 -19.43
C ASP A 166 6.11 -24.70 -18.87
N GLU A 167 6.02 -24.58 -17.54
CA GLU A 167 5.01 -23.77 -16.86
C GLU A 167 5.16 -22.26 -17.14
N ALA A 168 6.40 -21.76 -17.18
CA ALA A 168 6.68 -20.37 -17.54
C ALA A 168 6.35 -20.07 -19.01
N GLN A 169 6.64 -21.01 -19.92
CA GLN A 169 6.30 -20.88 -21.33
C GLN A 169 4.77 -20.86 -21.54
N ALA A 170 4.03 -21.74 -20.86
CA ALA A 170 2.57 -21.75 -20.93
C ALA A 170 1.96 -20.44 -20.38
N THR A 171 2.46 -19.97 -19.25
CA THR A 171 2.03 -18.70 -18.64
C THR A 171 2.30 -17.51 -19.56
N PHE A 172 3.49 -17.45 -20.15
CA PHE A 172 3.88 -16.40 -21.08
C PHE A 172 2.95 -16.35 -22.31
N GLN A 173 2.67 -17.50 -22.93
CA GLN A 173 1.76 -17.60 -24.08
C GLN A 173 0.33 -17.20 -23.74
N LEU A 174 -0.14 -17.53 -22.54
CA LEU A 174 -1.49 -17.20 -22.10
C LEU A 174 -1.66 -15.69 -21.90
N LEU A 175 -0.69 -15.05 -21.24
CA LEU A 175 -0.70 -13.61 -21.00
C LEU A 175 -0.56 -12.79 -22.30
N ALA A 176 0.04 -13.37 -23.34
CA ALA A 176 0.10 -12.79 -24.68
C ALA A 176 -1.27 -12.70 -25.37
N LYS A 177 -2.29 -13.42 -24.89
CA LYS A 177 -3.61 -13.50 -25.53
C LYS A 177 -4.68 -12.65 -24.86
N VAL A 178 -4.39 -12.07 -23.69
CA VAL A 178 -5.39 -11.31 -22.92
C VAL A 178 -5.13 -9.82 -22.97
N ARG A 179 -6.22 -9.05 -23.09
CA ARG A 179 -6.19 -7.59 -23.03
C ARG A 179 -5.84 -7.13 -21.61
N TRP A 180 -4.89 -6.20 -21.49
CA TRP A 180 -4.43 -5.74 -20.17
C TRP A 180 -5.49 -4.97 -19.37
N THR A 181 -6.42 -4.32 -20.07
CA THR A 181 -7.56 -3.59 -19.46
C THR A 181 -8.81 -4.45 -19.29
N ALA A 182 -8.84 -5.68 -19.81
CA ALA A 182 -10.05 -6.48 -19.73
C ALA A 182 -10.42 -6.71 -18.26
N PRO A 183 -11.71 -6.54 -17.88
CA PRO A 183 -12.16 -6.90 -16.55
C PRO A 183 -11.99 -8.42 -16.35
N LYS A 184 -11.80 -8.83 -15.10
CA LYS A 184 -11.82 -10.24 -14.71
C LYS A 184 -13.25 -10.76 -14.69
N SER A 185 -13.83 -10.97 -15.87
CA SER A 185 -15.16 -11.56 -16.03
C SER A 185 -15.23 -12.91 -15.33
N GLY A 186 -16.31 -13.16 -14.58
CA GLY A 186 -16.50 -14.39 -13.80
C GLY A 186 -15.93 -14.35 -12.38
N PHE A 187 -15.45 -13.19 -11.93
CA PHE A 187 -14.99 -12.96 -10.56
C PHE A 187 -15.85 -11.94 -9.83
N SER A 188 -15.85 -11.98 -8.50
CA SER A 188 -16.55 -10.98 -7.68
C SER A 188 -15.96 -9.58 -7.85
N ASP A 189 -14.64 -9.50 -7.98
CA ASP A 189 -13.92 -8.26 -8.25
C ASP A 189 -13.87 -7.95 -9.75
N LYS A 190 -14.20 -6.71 -10.12
CA LYS A 190 -14.21 -6.25 -11.53
C LYS A 190 -12.91 -5.57 -11.94
N LEU A 191 -11.82 -5.71 -11.19
CA LEU A 191 -10.55 -5.08 -11.53
C LEU A 191 -10.00 -5.66 -12.86
N PRO A 192 -9.20 -4.89 -13.59
CA PRO A 192 -8.64 -5.32 -14.87
C PRO A 192 -7.52 -6.36 -14.72
N ILE A 193 -7.22 -7.11 -15.80
CA ILE A 193 -6.15 -8.13 -15.83
C ILE A 193 -4.81 -7.62 -15.29
N HIS A 194 -4.43 -6.38 -15.63
CA HIS A 194 -3.16 -5.85 -15.16
C HIS A 194 -3.04 -5.71 -13.64
N SER A 195 -4.14 -5.81 -12.88
CA SER A 195 -4.10 -5.84 -11.41
C SER A 195 -3.48 -7.14 -10.85
N LEU A 196 -3.30 -8.17 -11.67
CA LEU A 196 -2.77 -9.49 -11.28
C LEU A 196 -1.24 -9.56 -11.21
N TRP A 197 -0.53 -8.44 -11.36
CA TRP A 197 0.94 -8.45 -11.37
C TRP A 197 1.55 -9.03 -10.08
N ARG A 198 0.85 -8.93 -8.94
CA ARG A 198 1.32 -9.47 -7.65
C ARG A 198 1.30 -11.00 -7.57
N THR A 199 0.65 -11.68 -8.49
CA THR A 199 0.62 -13.14 -8.55
C THR A 199 2.00 -13.69 -8.94
N LEU A 200 2.71 -13.00 -9.83
CA LEU A 200 4.01 -13.39 -10.36
C LEU A 200 5.18 -12.72 -9.60
N GLY A 201 6.41 -13.16 -9.90
CA GLY A 201 7.62 -12.56 -9.35
C GLY A 201 7.79 -12.77 -7.84
N MET A 202 8.57 -11.88 -7.23
CA MET A 202 8.89 -11.87 -5.78
C MET A 202 7.98 -10.89 -5.04
N HIS A 203 6.67 -11.01 -5.28
CA HIS A 203 5.67 -10.07 -4.76
C HIS A 203 4.72 -10.73 -3.79
N TRP A 204 4.32 -9.96 -2.77
CA TRP A 204 3.28 -10.35 -1.84
C TRP A 204 1.92 -10.32 -2.53
N MET A 205 1.14 -11.40 -2.37
CA MET A 205 -0.24 -11.42 -2.85
C MET A 205 -1.11 -10.48 -2.01
N SER A 206 -1.98 -9.72 -2.67
CA SER A 206 -3.06 -8.99 -2.00
C SER A 206 -4.27 -9.89 -1.76
N SER A 207 -5.16 -9.50 -0.85
CA SER A 207 -6.43 -10.20 -0.61
C SER A 207 -7.17 -10.51 -1.91
N THR A 208 -7.29 -9.51 -2.79
CA THR A 208 -7.94 -9.71 -4.10
C THR A 208 -7.31 -10.80 -4.97
N VAL A 209 -6.00 -11.01 -4.90
CA VAL A 209 -5.36 -12.10 -5.67
C VAL A 209 -5.65 -13.46 -5.03
N VAL A 210 -5.66 -13.51 -3.70
CA VAL A 210 -5.98 -14.71 -2.92
C VAL A 210 -7.45 -15.09 -3.11
N ASP A 211 -8.37 -14.13 -3.02
CA ASP A 211 -9.80 -14.31 -3.25
C ASP A 211 -10.05 -14.85 -4.67
N ASN A 212 -9.36 -14.31 -5.69
CA ASN A 212 -9.50 -14.83 -7.06
C ASN A 212 -8.99 -16.27 -7.21
N ALA A 213 -7.91 -16.63 -6.50
CA ALA A 213 -7.46 -18.02 -6.48
C ALA A 213 -8.48 -18.95 -5.80
N LEU A 214 -9.10 -18.49 -4.70
CA LEU A 214 -10.17 -19.21 -4.02
C LEU A 214 -11.43 -19.31 -4.90
N GLU A 215 -11.77 -18.29 -5.67
CA GLU A 215 -12.89 -18.34 -6.63
C GLU A 215 -12.61 -19.32 -7.79
N VAL A 216 -11.37 -19.42 -8.26
CA VAL A 216 -10.99 -20.47 -9.22
C VAL A 216 -11.24 -21.85 -8.61
N LEU A 217 -10.82 -22.08 -7.37
CA LEU A 217 -11.07 -23.35 -6.68
C LEU A 217 -12.56 -23.62 -6.47
N TRP A 218 -13.33 -22.60 -6.08
CA TRP A 218 -14.79 -22.70 -5.91
C TRP A 218 -15.49 -23.08 -7.22
N ASN A 219 -15.12 -22.42 -8.32
CA ASN A 219 -15.65 -22.76 -9.64
C ASN A 219 -15.26 -24.18 -10.05
N ASP A 220 -14.01 -24.59 -9.81
CA ASP A 220 -13.58 -25.95 -10.09
C ASP A 220 -14.39 -26.99 -9.32
N ILE A 221 -14.69 -26.77 -8.03
CA ILE A 221 -15.53 -27.65 -7.21
C ILE A 221 -16.95 -27.74 -7.78
N ASN A 222 -17.54 -26.62 -8.20
CA ASN A 222 -18.92 -26.61 -8.70
C ASN A 222 -19.06 -27.11 -10.14
N ASP A 223 -18.07 -26.84 -10.99
CA ASP A 223 -18.12 -27.22 -12.42
C ASP A 223 -17.80 -28.71 -12.61
N LYS A 224 -17.03 -29.33 -11.69
CA LYS A 224 -16.63 -30.75 -11.80
C LYS A 224 -17.50 -31.62 -10.90
N CYS A 225 -18.39 -32.40 -11.52
CA CYS A 225 -19.37 -33.28 -10.86
C CYS A 225 -18.76 -34.36 -9.91
N HIS A 226 -17.44 -34.57 -9.96
CA HIS A 226 -16.74 -35.56 -9.15
C HIS A 226 -16.07 -34.99 -7.89
N LEU A 227 -16.05 -33.66 -7.73
CA LEU A 227 -15.52 -33.05 -6.51
C LEU A 227 -16.59 -33.06 -5.42
N ASP A 228 -16.15 -33.29 -4.19
CA ASP A 228 -17.04 -33.48 -3.05
C ASP A 228 -17.87 -32.20 -2.79
N PRO A 229 -19.21 -32.23 -2.91
CA PRO A 229 -20.08 -31.08 -2.61
C PRO A 229 -20.02 -30.66 -1.12
N ASN A 230 -19.29 -31.39 -0.29
CA ASN A 230 -19.06 -31.07 1.12
C ASN A 230 -18.13 -29.87 1.35
N PHE A 231 -17.53 -29.27 0.33
CA PHE A 231 -16.68 -28.09 0.52
C PHE A 231 -17.43 -26.75 0.40
N VAL A 232 -17.11 -25.82 1.31
CA VAL A 232 -17.52 -24.41 1.25
C VAL A 232 -16.26 -23.56 1.13
N VAL A 233 -16.01 -23.00 -0.05
CA VAL A 233 -14.88 -22.08 -0.22
C VAL A 233 -15.28 -20.68 0.25
N ALA A 234 -14.59 -20.19 1.28
CA ALA A 234 -14.82 -18.87 1.86
C ALA A 234 -13.69 -17.91 1.45
N MET A 235 -14.07 -16.67 1.09
CA MET A 235 -13.11 -15.60 0.78
C MET A 235 -12.38 -15.12 2.04
N THR A 236 -11.31 -14.36 1.85
CA THR A 236 -10.41 -13.93 2.94
C THR A 236 -11.08 -13.02 3.97
N ASP A 237 -12.19 -12.36 3.60
CA ASP A 237 -12.94 -11.42 4.42
C ASP A 237 -13.79 -12.10 5.52
N VAL A 238 -14.15 -13.38 5.36
CA VAL A 238 -14.90 -14.15 6.36
C VAL A 238 -14.19 -14.10 7.72
N VAL A 239 -12.88 -14.38 7.73
CA VAL A 239 -12.11 -14.43 8.98
C VAL A 239 -11.89 -13.03 9.55
N GLU A 240 -11.66 -12.01 8.70
CA GLU A 240 -11.57 -10.61 9.15
C GLU A 240 -12.87 -10.17 9.84
N LYS A 241 -14.02 -10.54 9.27
CA LYS A 241 -15.33 -10.21 9.84
C LYS A 241 -15.61 -10.98 11.13
N LEU A 242 -15.28 -12.26 11.19
CA LEU A 242 -15.40 -13.06 12.42
C LEU A 242 -14.53 -12.50 13.54
N VAL A 243 -13.28 -12.13 13.25
CA VAL A 243 -12.36 -11.52 14.24
C VAL A 243 -12.89 -10.16 14.71
N THR A 244 -13.53 -9.39 13.82
CA THR A 244 -14.20 -8.14 14.22
C THR A 244 -15.34 -8.39 15.21
N LEU A 245 -16.13 -9.44 14.99
CA LEU A 245 -17.30 -9.77 15.82
C LEU A 245 -16.91 -10.47 17.13
N PHE A 246 -15.96 -11.39 17.11
CA PHE A 246 -15.65 -12.29 18.25
C PHE A 246 -14.22 -12.17 18.80
N GLY A 247 -13.32 -11.47 18.11
CA GLY A 247 -11.92 -11.32 18.51
C GLY A 247 -11.70 -10.26 19.61
N GLY A 248 -12.72 -9.44 19.89
CA GLY A 248 -12.68 -8.38 20.91
C GLY A 248 -12.81 -8.88 22.36
N LYS A 249 -12.80 -7.92 23.30
CA LYS A 249 -13.16 -8.18 24.70
C LYS A 249 -14.65 -8.49 24.87
N ASN A 250 -15.49 -7.79 24.11
CA ASN A 250 -16.93 -7.97 24.07
C ASN A 250 -17.27 -8.60 22.72
N GLU A 251 -17.87 -9.78 22.74
CA GLU A 251 -18.36 -10.46 21.54
C GLU A 251 -19.64 -9.76 21.05
N ASP A 252 -19.70 -9.44 19.75
CA ASP A 252 -20.81 -8.75 19.10
C ASP A 252 -21.78 -9.76 18.46
N HIS A 253 -22.54 -10.45 19.32
CA HIS A 253 -23.55 -11.41 18.86
C HIS A 253 -24.65 -10.74 18.02
N ASP A 254 -25.01 -9.50 18.33
CA ASP A 254 -26.03 -8.76 17.56
C ASP A 254 -25.54 -8.45 16.14
N GLY A 255 -24.28 -8.05 15.99
CA GLY A 255 -23.63 -7.87 14.69
C GLY A 255 -23.60 -9.18 13.90
N TYR A 256 -23.37 -10.30 14.58
CA TYR A 256 -23.45 -11.63 13.96
C TYR A 256 -24.86 -11.98 13.48
N LEU A 257 -25.89 -11.75 14.31
CA LEU A 257 -27.29 -12.02 13.98
C LEU A 257 -27.81 -11.17 12.80
N LYS A 258 -27.19 -10.02 12.55
CA LYS A 258 -27.45 -9.17 11.37
C LYS A 258 -26.73 -9.68 10.10
N SER A 259 -25.66 -10.46 10.23
CA SER A 259 -24.89 -10.99 9.09
C SER A 259 -25.44 -12.34 8.61
N LYS A 260 -26.46 -12.31 7.74
CA LYS A 260 -27.09 -13.54 7.20
C LYS A 260 -26.12 -14.42 6.40
N TRP A 261 -25.16 -13.81 5.73
CA TRP A 261 -24.10 -14.51 5.01
C TRP A 261 -23.21 -15.35 5.93
N LEU A 262 -22.70 -14.77 7.03
CA LEU A 262 -21.90 -15.53 8.02
C LEU A 262 -22.73 -16.59 8.77
N GLN A 263 -24.03 -16.36 8.94
CA GLN A 263 -24.95 -17.38 9.45
C GLN A 263 -25.09 -18.55 8.48
N SER A 264 -25.24 -18.28 7.18
CA SER A 264 -25.33 -19.33 6.17
C SER A 264 -24.06 -20.17 6.10
N ILE A 265 -22.87 -19.56 6.15
CA ILE A 265 -21.60 -20.31 6.22
C ILE A 265 -21.54 -21.12 7.52
N GLY A 266 -21.88 -20.51 8.66
CA GLY A 266 -21.84 -21.18 9.96
C GLY A 266 -22.71 -22.43 10.02
N ARG A 267 -23.96 -22.34 9.54
CA ARG A 267 -24.87 -23.49 9.47
C ARG A 267 -24.34 -24.58 8.54
N GLN A 268 -23.90 -24.22 7.34
CA GLN A 268 -23.33 -25.18 6.40
C GLN A 268 -22.16 -25.96 6.99
N VAL A 269 -21.27 -25.28 7.72
CA VAL A 269 -20.13 -25.93 8.35
C VAL A 269 -20.56 -26.74 9.56
N PHE A 270 -21.17 -26.11 10.56
CA PHE A 270 -21.33 -26.72 11.89
C PHE A 270 -22.59 -27.56 12.03
N GLU A 271 -23.64 -27.29 11.26
CA GLU A 271 -24.91 -28.03 11.29
C GLU A 271 -24.96 -29.07 10.17
N ASP A 272 -24.64 -28.69 8.92
CA ASP A 272 -24.66 -29.59 7.77
C ASP A 272 -23.37 -30.44 7.64
N GLY A 273 -22.39 -30.21 8.51
CA GLY A 273 -21.14 -30.98 8.56
C GLY A 273 -20.17 -30.70 7.42
N LYS A 274 -20.36 -29.63 6.63
CA LYS A 274 -19.45 -29.30 5.53
C LYS A 274 -18.06 -28.88 6.01
N THR A 275 -17.10 -28.94 5.09
CA THR A 275 -15.75 -28.42 5.29
C THR A 275 -15.60 -27.04 4.67
N MET A 276 -15.44 -26.00 5.49
CA MET A 276 -15.05 -24.69 4.99
C MET A 276 -13.54 -24.63 4.78
N VAL A 277 -13.11 -24.11 3.62
CA VAL A 277 -11.70 -23.83 3.33
C VAL A 277 -11.52 -22.35 2.99
N THR A 278 -10.44 -21.75 3.47
CA THR A 278 -10.09 -20.35 3.21
C THR A 278 -8.60 -20.08 3.45
N VAL A 279 -8.16 -18.87 3.12
CA VAL A 279 -6.85 -18.34 3.47
C VAL A 279 -7.03 -17.12 4.36
N THR A 280 -6.29 -17.06 5.47
CA THR A 280 -6.37 -15.97 6.46
C THR A 280 -5.13 -15.09 6.42
N HIS A 281 -5.32 -13.78 6.54
CA HIS A 281 -4.21 -12.83 6.73
C HIS A 281 -3.97 -12.57 8.22
N LEU A 282 -2.80 -12.97 8.75
CA LEU A 282 -2.49 -12.79 10.16
C LEU A 282 -2.26 -11.33 10.56
N GLY A 283 -1.95 -10.44 9.62
CA GLY A 283 -1.76 -9.02 9.86
C GLY A 283 -3.07 -8.27 10.11
N LYS A 284 -4.22 -8.92 9.82
CA LYS A 284 -5.57 -8.43 10.16
C LYS A 284 -6.02 -8.79 11.57
N LEU A 285 -5.28 -9.66 12.25
CA LEU A 285 -5.59 -10.00 13.64
C LEU A 285 -5.17 -8.86 14.58
N PRO A 286 -5.93 -8.60 15.65
CA PRO A 286 -5.52 -7.70 16.71
C PRO A 286 -4.11 -8.06 17.21
N PRO A 287 -3.21 -7.08 17.36
CA PRO A 287 -1.84 -7.35 17.77
C PRO A 287 -1.80 -8.04 19.13
N GLN A 288 -1.16 -9.20 19.21
CA GLN A 288 -0.94 -9.86 20.49
C GLN A 288 0.18 -9.12 21.23
N ARG A 289 -0.15 -8.56 22.40
CA ARG A 289 0.82 -7.98 23.36
C ARG A 289 1.75 -6.91 22.77
N GLY A 290 1.21 -6.00 21.96
CA GLY A 290 1.98 -4.87 21.41
C GLY A 290 2.93 -5.21 20.27
N GLY A 291 2.92 -6.45 19.75
CA GLY A 291 3.60 -6.79 18.51
C GLY A 291 2.92 -6.16 17.29
N THR A 292 3.66 -5.93 16.21
CA THR A 292 3.03 -5.63 14.92
C THR A 292 2.40 -6.90 14.37
N GLY A 293 1.18 -6.80 13.82
CA GLY A 293 0.55 -7.94 13.14
C GLY A 293 1.51 -8.52 12.11
N LEU A 294 1.63 -9.84 12.06
CA LEU A 294 2.49 -10.51 11.09
C LEU A 294 1.80 -10.46 9.73
N ASP A 295 2.27 -9.60 8.83
CA ASP A 295 1.85 -9.63 7.43
C ASP A 295 2.20 -11.04 6.91
N HIS A 296 1.22 -11.93 6.79
CA HIS A 296 1.45 -13.34 6.47
C HIS A 296 0.13 -14.04 6.14
N TRP A 297 0.12 -14.83 5.08
CA TRP A 297 -1.01 -15.64 4.64
C TRP A 297 -0.89 -17.07 5.16
N VAL A 298 -1.98 -17.61 5.69
CA VAL A 298 -2.04 -18.98 6.23
C VAL A 298 -3.29 -19.72 5.75
N PRO A 299 -3.21 -21.01 5.42
CA PRO A 299 -4.39 -21.80 5.11
C PRO A 299 -5.16 -22.13 6.39
N LEU A 300 -6.49 -22.08 6.29
CA LEU A 300 -7.42 -22.43 7.36
C LEU A 300 -8.52 -23.30 6.78
N ALA A 301 -8.84 -24.39 7.47
CA ALA A 301 -10.03 -25.18 7.17
C ALA A 301 -10.78 -25.59 8.43
N ILE A 302 -12.09 -25.74 8.32
CA ILE A 302 -12.98 -26.14 9.42
C ILE A 302 -13.85 -27.26 8.90
N ASN A 303 -13.60 -28.48 9.36
CA ASN A 303 -14.40 -29.65 9.02
C ASN A 303 -15.45 -29.84 10.11
N GLY A 304 -16.71 -29.58 9.76
CA GLY A 304 -17.83 -29.70 10.68
C GLY A 304 -18.16 -31.12 11.09
N LEU A 305 -18.06 -32.06 10.14
CA LEU A 305 -18.35 -33.48 10.36
C LEU A 305 -17.36 -34.12 11.34
N ASP A 306 -16.07 -33.98 11.07
CA ASP A 306 -14.99 -34.54 11.90
C ASP A 306 -14.67 -33.69 13.14
N ARG A 307 -15.24 -32.47 13.20
CA ARG A 307 -15.05 -31.50 14.29
C ARG A 307 -13.58 -31.13 14.46
N ILE A 308 -12.97 -30.66 13.37
CA ILE A 308 -11.54 -30.36 13.32
C ILE A 308 -11.31 -28.95 12.79
N PHE A 309 -10.51 -28.17 13.52
CA PHE A 309 -9.86 -26.97 13.01
C PHE A 309 -8.50 -27.34 12.42
N PHE A 310 -8.38 -27.15 11.12
CA PHE A 310 -7.17 -27.40 10.35
C PHE A 310 -6.42 -26.07 10.16
N TYR A 311 -5.13 -26.04 10.50
CA TYR A 311 -4.28 -24.86 10.36
C TYR A 311 -2.90 -25.19 9.82
N GLY A 312 -2.39 -24.37 8.90
CA GLY A 312 -1.02 -24.49 8.39
C GLY A 312 -0.27 -23.16 8.46
N ASP A 313 1.06 -23.19 8.43
CA ASP A 313 1.90 -21.99 8.46
C ASP A 313 3.24 -22.26 7.75
N SER A 314 3.47 -21.62 6.61
CA SER A 314 4.69 -21.83 5.82
C SER A 314 5.96 -21.23 6.44
N LEU A 315 5.85 -20.29 7.39
CA LEU A 315 7.03 -19.60 7.98
C LEU A 315 7.77 -20.41 9.04
N ARG A 316 7.24 -21.55 9.48
CA ARG A 316 7.79 -22.27 10.63
C ARG A 316 8.76 -23.37 10.20
N ARG A 317 9.98 -23.30 10.75
CA ARG A 317 11.05 -24.29 10.49
C ARG A 317 11.23 -25.34 11.59
N LYS A 318 10.60 -25.20 12.77
CA LYS A 318 10.94 -26.04 13.94
C LYS A 318 9.79 -26.42 14.90
N GLU A 319 8.61 -25.83 14.78
CA GLU A 319 7.48 -26.14 15.67
C GLU A 319 6.25 -26.55 14.84
N THR A 320 5.45 -27.46 15.38
CA THR A 320 4.13 -27.77 14.83
C THR A 320 3.30 -26.50 14.82
N PRO A 321 2.71 -26.12 13.68
CA PRO A 321 1.94 -24.89 13.58
C PRO A 321 0.70 -24.99 14.46
N THR A 322 0.49 -23.98 15.29
CA THR A 322 -0.66 -23.85 16.18
C THR A 322 -1.46 -22.61 15.80
N LEU A 323 -2.78 -22.70 15.94
CA LEU A 323 -3.66 -21.57 15.70
C LEU A 323 -3.29 -20.40 16.63
N PRO A 324 -3.13 -19.17 16.11
CA PRO A 324 -2.94 -18.00 16.95
C PRO A 324 -4.08 -17.91 17.99
N PRO A 325 -3.79 -17.66 19.29
CA PRO A 325 -4.80 -17.67 20.34
C PRO A 325 -6.05 -16.82 20.05
N THR A 326 -5.85 -15.64 19.43
CA THR A 326 -6.95 -14.74 19.03
C THR A 326 -7.86 -15.39 17.98
N LEU A 327 -7.26 -16.06 16.99
CA LEU A 327 -8.01 -16.75 15.95
C LEU A 327 -8.74 -17.96 16.53
N LEU A 328 -8.08 -18.76 17.37
CA LEU A 328 -8.71 -19.89 18.05
C LEU A 328 -9.91 -19.46 18.93
N LYS A 329 -9.76 -18.38 19.70
CA LYS A 329 -10.87 -17.80 20.49
C LYS A 329 -12.03 -17.43 19.58
N THR A 330 -11.76 -16.70 18.49
CA THR A 330 -12.75 -16.24 17.52
C THR A 330 -13.52 -17.43 16.91
N LEU A 331 -12.81 -18.47 16.47
CA LEU A 331 -13.41 -19.67 15.89
C LEU A 331 -14.25 -20.44 16.90
N ASN A 332 -13.81 -20.55 18.15
CA ASN A 332 -14.57 -21.21 19.21
C ASN A 332 -15.85 -20.46 19.58
N ALA A 333 -15.80 -19.12 19.66
CA ALA A 333 -16.98 -18.29 19.89
C ALA A 333 -18.00 -18.44 18.75
N TRP A 334 -17.53 -18.35 17.50
CA TRP A 334 -18.39 -18.54 16.34
C TRP A 334 -19.01 -19.94 16.31
N LYS A 335 -18.19 -20.99 16.50
CA LYS A 335 -18.65 -22.39 16.64
C LYS A 335 -19.71 -22.52 17.74
N GLY A 336 -19.49 -21.89 18.90
CA GLY A 336 -20.37 -21.98 20.06
C GLY A 336 -21.81 -21.49 19.80
N ILE A 337 -22.01 -20.68 18.77
CA ILE A 337 -23.35 -20.23 18.33
C ILE A 337 -24.12 -21.35 17.62
N HIS A 338 -23.43 -22.22 16.88
CA HIS A 338 -24.06 -23.28 16.08
C HIS A 338 -24.02 -24.64 16.75
N THR A 339 -22.98 -24.92 17.54
CA THR A 339 -22.78 -26.25 18.12
C THR A 339 -21.96 -26.25 19.40
N SER A 340 -22.38 -27.09 20.36
CA SER A 340 -21.69 -27.33 21.63
C SER A 340 -20.56 -28.34 21.53
N HIS A 341 -20.43 -29.06 20.41
CA HIS A 341 -19.41 -30.09 20.25
C HIS A 341 -17.98 -29.53 20.34
N ALA A 342 -17.09 -30.29 20.97
CA ALA A 342 -15.67 -29.94 21.04
C ALA A 342 -14.99 -30.19 19.68
N PHE A 343 -14.10 -29.28 19.29
CA PHE A 343 -13.31 -29.38 18.07
C PHE A 343 -11.84 -29.64 18.42
N SER A 344 -11.22 -30.59 17.73
CA SER A 344 -9.78 -30.82 17.81
C SER A 344 -9.02 -29.91 16.85
N GLN A 345 -7.70 -29.78 17.02
CA GLN A 345 -6.84 -29.03 16.10
C GLN A 345 -5.94 -30.01 15.35
N LYS A 346 -5.82 -29.85 14.03
CA LYS A 346 -4.88 -30.58 13.18
C LYS A 346 -4.09 -29.64 12.29
N VAL A 347 -2.93 -30.11 11.85
CA VAL A 347 -2.06 -29.35 10.95
C VAL A 347 -2.45 -29.63 9.51
N ILE A 348 -2.60 -28.57 8.70
CA ILE A 348 -2.64 -28.68 7.24
C ILE A 348 -1.19 -28.81 6.76
N PRO A 349 -0.84 -29.82 5.94
CA PRO A 349 0.45 -29.86 5.26
C PRO A 349 0.65 -28.60 4.42
N VAL A 350 1.74 -27.87 4.64
CA VAL A 350 2.10 -26.66 3.86
C VAL A 350 3.56 -26.73 3.49
N SER A 351 3.88 -26.35 2.26
CA SER A 351 5.26 -26.15 1.81
C SER A 351 5.98 -25.13 2.71
N PRO A 352 7.13 -25.48 3.30
CA PRO A 352 7.89 -24.50 4.06
C PRO A 352 8.40 -23.41 3.12
N GLN A 353 8.29 -22.15 3.53
CA GLN A 353 8.86 -21.05 2.77
C GLN A 353 10.20 -20.60 3.35
N ASP A 354 11.09 -20.19 2.47
CA ASP A 354 12.42 -19.67 2.79
C ASP A 354 12.57 -18.16 2.56
N ASN A 355 11.53 -17.54 2.02
CA ASN A 355 11.43 -16.12 1.71
C ASN A 355 10.22 -15.49 2.40
N ASP A 356 10.08 -14.17 2.28
CA ASP A 356 9.06 -13.40 2.96
C ASP A 356 7.78 -13.20 2.14
N PHE A 357 7.75 -13.53 0.84
CA PHE A 357 6.63 -13.22 -0.06
C PHE A 357 5.82 -14.44 -0.54
N SER A 358 6.23 -15.67 -0.23
CA SER A 358 5.62 -16.90 -0.77
C SER A 358 4.42 -17.44 0.01
N CYS A 359 3.97 -16.74 1.04
CA CYS A 359 2.96 -17.26 1.97
C CYS A 359 1.60 -17.44 1.31
N GLY A 360 1.22 -16.51 0.42
CA GLY A 360 0.00 -16.60 -0.37
C GLY A 360 -0.04 -17.86 -1.25
N PRO A 361 0.94 -18.06 -2.16
CA PRO A 361 1.05 -19.29 -2.96
C PRO A 361 1.08 -20.57 -2.12
N CYS A 362 1.87 -20.62 -1.04
CA CYS A 362 1.93 -21.80 -0.16
C CYS A 362 0.57 -22.09 0.48
N ALA A 363 -0.14 -21.06 0.96
CA ALA A 363 -1.46 -21.21 1.57
C ALA A 363 -2.49 -21.72 0.55
N ILE A 364 -2.50 -21.18 -0.67
CA ILE A 364 -3.40 -21.63 -1.73
C ILE A 364 -3.12 -23.09 -2.11
N ASN A 365 -1.85 -23.47 -2.36
CA ASN A 365 -1.50 -24.85 -2.69
C ASN A 365 -1.87 -25.83 -1.57
N ALA A 366 -1.73 -25.45 -0.31
CA ALA A 366 -2.15 -26.26 0.82
C ALA A 366 -3.68 -26.47 0.87
N ILE A 367 -4.46 -25.43 0.57
CA ILE A 367 -5.92 -25.56 0.46
C ILE A 367 -6.30 -26.43 -0.74
N GLU A 368 -5.67 -26.24 -1.90
CA GLU A 368 -5.93 -27.08 -3.08
C GLU A 368 -5.59 -28.54 -2.82
N HIS A 369 -4.48 -28.84 -2.14
CA HIS A 369 -4.12 -30.20 -1.72
C HIS A 369 -5.13 -30.80 -0.76
N LEU A 370 -5.65 -30.01 0.19
CA LEU A 370 -6.68 -30.48 1.12
C LEU A 370 -7.99 -30.84 0.40
N VAL A 371 -8.37 -30.06 -0.62
CA VAL A 371 -9.61 -30.28 -1.38
C VAL A 371 -9.43 -31.39 -2.43
N ARG A 372 -8.24 -31.53 -3.03
CA ARG A 372 -7.97 -32.44 -4.16
C ARG A 372 -6.63 -33.15 -4.02
N PRO A 373 -6.44 -33.99 -2.99
CA PRO A 373 -5.14 -34.57 -2.66
C PRO A 373 -4.56 -35.43 -3.80
N GLU A 374 -5.39 -35.99 -4.68
CA GLU A 374 -4.92 -36.82 -5.81
C GLU A 374 -4.34 -36.00 -6.96
N THR A 375 -4.72 -34.72 -7.11
CA THR A 375 -4.34 -33.89 -8.26
C THR A 375 -3.51 -32.67 -7.88
N ALA A 376 -3.59 -32.21 -6.63
CA ALA A 376 -2.82 -31.09 -6.12
C ALA A 376 -1.84 -31.60 -5.06
N ALA A 377 -0.59 -31.85 -5.43
CA ALA A 377 0.46 -32.19 -4.47
C ALA A 377 0.93 -30.94 -3.71
N ILE A 378 1.39 -31.11 -2.46
CA ILE A 378 2.12 -30.06 -1.74
C ILE A 378 3.43 -29.80 -2.46
N ALA A 379 3.59 -28.58 -2.99
CA ALA A 379 4.76 -28.22 -3.78
C ALA A 379 6.02 -28.22 -2.91
N GLU A 380 7.14 -28.68 -3.46
CA GLU A 380 8.43 -28.43 -2.81
C GLU A 380 8.74 -26.92 -2.83
N PRO A 381 9.54 -26.39 -1.89
CA PRO A 381 9.84 -24.95 -1.82
C PRO A 381 10.37 -24.36 -3.13
N ARG A 382 11.17 -25.13 -3.89
CA ARG A 382 11.70 -24.72 -5.20
C ARG A 382 10.64 -24.58 -6.29
N TYR A 383 9.50 -25.27 -6.16
CA TYR A 383 8.40 -25.25 -7.14
C TYR A 383 7.27 -24.29 -6.76
N ILE A 384 7.42 -23.48 -5.72
CA ILE A 384 6.44 -22.43 -5.40
C ILE A 384 6.30 -21.39 -6.54
N VAL A 385 7.34 -21.25 -7.36
CA VAL A 385 7.25 -20.46 -8.61
C VAL A 385 6.24 -21.04 -9.59
N ASN A 386 6.08 -22.38 -9.64
CA ASN A 386 5.08 -23.04 -10.48
C ASN A 386 3.67 -22.75 -9.95
N ILE A 387 3.48 -22.80 -8.63
CA ILE A 387 2.19 -22.46 -8.01
C ILE A 387 1.74 -21.03 -8.37
N ARG A 388 2.66 -20.05 -8.36
CA ARG A 388 2.36 -18.68 -8.81
C ARG A 388 1.86 -18.63 -10.25
N MET A 389 2.51 -19.37 -11.13
CA MET A 389 2.17 -19.45 -12.55
C MET A 389 0.83 -20.16 -12.77
N GLN A 390 0.58 -21.24 -12.04
CA GLN A 390 -0.68 -21.98 -12.08
C GLN A 390 -1.85 -21.13 -11.58
N ILE A 391 -1.68 -20.37 -10.50
CA ILE A 391 -2.71 -19.44 -9.98
C ILE A 391 -3.10 -18.41 -11.06
N ILE A 392 -2.12 -17.71 -11.66
CA ILE A 392 -2.46 -16.71 -12.69
C ILE A 392 -3.11 -17.37 -13.91
N ARG A 393 -2.64 -18.56 -14.31
CA ARG A 393 -3.25 -19.29 -15.43
C ARG A 393 -4.69 -19.67 -15.13
N GLY A 394 -4.98 -20.20 -13.94
CA GLY A 394 -6.35 -20.51 -13.51
C GLY A 394 -7.27 -19.30 -13.61
N ILE A 395 -6.82 -18.15 -13.09
CA ILE A 395 -7.58 -16.90 -13.15
C ILE A 395 -7.84 -16.48 -14.61
N ILE A 396 -6.79 -16.45 -15.44
CA ILE A 396 -6.91 -16.02 -16.84
C ILE A 396 -7.76 -16.99 -17.67
N HIS A 397 -7.61 -18.31 -17.48
CA HIS A 397 -8.44 -19.30 -18.15
C HIS A 397 -9.92 -19.07 -17.84
N ARG A 398 -10.29 -18.79 -16.58
CA ARG A 398 -11.68 -18.48 -16.21
C ARG A 398 -12.20 -17.21 -16.89
N VAL A 399 -11.38 -16.15 -16.97
CA VAL A 399 -11.77 -14.92 -17.68
C VAL A 399 -12.04 -15.19 -19.16
N ILE A 400 -11.24 -16.05 -19.80
CA ILE A 400 -11.42 -16.41 -21.22
C ILE A 400 -12.68 -17.26 -21.40
N THR A 401 -12.88 -18.30 -20.60
CA THR A 401 -14.01 -19.23 -20.75
C THR A 401 -15.36 -18.57 -20.46
N THR A 402 -15.43 -17.69 -19.44
CA THR A 402 -16.67 -17.00 -19.07
C THR A 402 -17.19 -16.10 -20.19
N LYS A 403 -16.30 -15.49 -20.99
CA LYS A 403 -16.70 -14.64 -22.12
C LYS A 403 -17.39 -15.40 -23.24
N VAL A 404 -17.00 -16.65 -23.47
CA VAL A 404 -17.57 -17.49 -24.53
C VAL A 404 -19.05 -17.78 -24.26
N TYR A 405 -19.44 -17.92 -22.99
CA TYR A 405 -20.82 -18.26 -22.62
C TYR A 405 -21.79 -17.07 -22.61
N HIS A 406 -21.29 -15.84 -22.45
CA HIS A 406 -22.15 -14.66 -22.29
C HIS A 406 -22.37 -13.83 -23.55
N ASP A 407 -21.83 -14.24 -24.70
CA ASP A 407 -22.03 -13.49 -25.94
C ASP A 407 -22.42 -14.35 -27.15
N PRO A 408 -23.73 -14.62 -27.35
CA PRO A 408 -24.22 -15.16 -28.61
C PRO A 408 -24.52 -14.09 -29.68
N ARG A 409 -24.31 -12.78 -29.45
CA ARG A 409 -24.88 -11.73 -30.32
C ARG A 409 -24.04 -10.45 -30.57
N THR A 410 -22.84 -10.25 -30.02
CA THR A 410 -22.05 -9.02 -30.27
C THR A 410 -20.91 -9.23 -31.26
N SER A 411 -21.27 -9.37 -32.54
CA SER A 411 -20.35 -9.16 -33.66
C SER A 411 -20.30 -7.69 -34.13
N SER A 412 -20.93 -6.74 -33.43
CA SER A 412 -20.91 -5.32 -33.85
C SER A 412 -21.46 -4.40 -32.75
N VAL A 413 -20.64 -3.97 -31.79
CA VAL A 413 -20.90 -2.74 -31.02
C VAL A 413 -19.60 -2.01 -30.71
N ASP A 414 -19.54 -0.74 -31.12
CA ASP A 414 -18.49 0.21 -30.80
C ASP A 414 -18.31 0.37 -29.29
N PHE A 415 -17.11 0.09 -28.79
CA PHE A 415 -16.74 0.34 -27.41
C PHE A 415 -16.35 1.81 -27.25
N GLY A 416 -17.34 2.64 -26.88
CA GLY A 416 -17.09 3.95 -26.29
C GLY A 416 -16.16 3.83 -25.09
N ILE A 417 -15.05 4.55 -25.13
CA ILE A 417 -14.09 4.67 -24.05
C ILE A 417 -14.82 5.35 -22.88
N ALA A 418 -15.25 4.57 -21.89
CA ALA A 418 -15.78 5.08 -20.65
C ALA A 418 -14.66 5.81 -19.91
N SER A 419 -14.61 7.13 -20.05
CA SER A 419 -13.93 8.01 -19.12
C SER A 419 -14.60 7.84 -17.76
N ASN A 420 -13.84 7.40 -16.75
CA ASN A 420 -14.26 7.38 -15.36
C ASN A 420 -14.78 8.76 -14.97
N THR A 421 -16.10 8.90 -14.97
CA THR A 421 -16.82 10.05 -14.44
C THR A 421 -17.83 9.47 -13.47
N GLU A 422 -17.88 10.07 -12.30
CA GLU A 422 -18.56 9.60 -11.10
C GLU A 422 -20.04 9.22 -11.34
N LEU A 423 -20.42 8.12 -10.70
CA LEU A 423 -21.80 7.70 -10.47
C LEU A 423 -22.62 8.84 -9.87
N THR A 424 -23.40 9.52 -10.70
CA THR A 424 -24.55 10.33 -10.26
C THR A 424 -25.78 9.44 -10.29
N TYR A 425 -26.33 9.14 -9.11
CA TYR A 425 -27.63 8.49 -8.97
C TYR A 425 -28.72 9.44 -9.47
N GLN A 426 -29.32 9.14 -10.61
CA GLN A 426 -30.63 9.68 -10.99
C GLN A 426 -31.65 8.56 -10.91
N ALA A 427 -32.59 8.71 -9.97
CA ALA A 427 -33.77 7.87 -9.86
C ALA A 427 -34.75 8.26 -10.98
N ASN A 428 -34.84 7.41 -12.01
CA ASN A 428 -35.94 7.48 -12.96
C ASN A 428 -36.89 6.32 -12.70
N SER A 429 -38.07 6.71 -12.23
CA SER A 429 -39.30 5.92 -12.21
C SER A 429 -39.67 5.49 -13.62
N SER A 430 -40.10 4.23 -13.77
CA SER A 430 -40.84 3.79 -14.95
C SER A 430 -41.91 2.77 -14.56
N PRO A 431 -43.02 2.75 -15.33
CA PRO A 431 -44.33 2.35 -14.85
C PRO A 431 -44.57 0.85 -15.01
N GLY A 432 -45.47 0.35 -14.16
CA GLY A 432 -45.82 -1.06 -14.09
C GLY A 432 -46.64 -1.59 -15.26
N THR A 433 -46.67 -2.92 -15.35
CA THR A 433 -47.77 -3.72 -15.95
C THR A 433 -47.54 -5.20 -15.59
N PRO A 434 -48.57 -6.07 -15.68
CA PRO A 434 -48.97 -6.94 -14.57
C PRO A 434 -48.54 -8.40 -14.77
N GLY A 435 -48.59 -9.16 -13.66
CA GLY A 435 -48.29 -10.58 -13.63
C GLY A 435 -49.35 -11.47 -14.28
N PRO A 436 -49.22 -12.80 -14.08
CA PRO A 436 -50.37 -13.52 -13.55
C PRO A 436 -50.02 -14.48 -12.40
N SER A 437 -50.99 -14.54 -11.50
CA SER A 437 -51.16 -15.40 -10.34
C SER A 437 -51.14 -16.90 -10.65
N ALA A 438 -50.62 -17.70 -9.71
CA ALA A 438 -51.22 -18.97 -9.31
C ALA A 438 -50.68 -19.48 -7.94
N LEU A 439 -51.56 -19.38 -6.94
CA LEU A 439 -51.88 -20.40 -5.93
C LEU A 439 -50.76 -21.15 -5.18
N ARG A 440 -50.62 -20.86 -3.88
CA ARG A 440 -50.86 -21.87 -2.83
C ARG A 440 -51.03 -21.23 -1.45
N SER A 441 -52.21 -21.43 -0.89
CA SER A 441 -52.65 -21.07 0.45
C SER A 441 -52.08 -22.03 1.50
N PHE A 442 -51.42 -21.50 2.52
CA PHE A 442 -51.32 -22.13 3.84
C PHE A 442 -51.80 -21.13 4.89
N ALA A 443 -52.82 -21.53 5.63
CA ALA A 443 -53.39 -20.80 6.75
C ALA A 443 -52.37 -20.75 7.91
N LEU A 444 -52.11 -19.55 8.41
CA LEU A 444 -51.36 -19.32 9.64
C LEU A 444 -52.09 -18.28 10.47
N GLU A 445 -52.18 -18.61 11.76
CA GLU A 445 -53.00 -18.00 12.80
C GLU A 445 -52.72 -16.50 12.99
N HIS A 446 -53.79 -15.79 13.35
CA HIS A 446 -53.79 -14.36 13.63
C HIS A 446 -52.99 -14.03 14.90
N THR A 447 -51.86 -13.34 14.72
CA THR A 447 -51.29 -12.50 15.76
C THR A 447 -51.81 -11.05 15.59
N PRO A 448 -52.08 -10.33 16.68
CA PRO A 448 -52.59 -8.96 16.62
C PRO A 448 -51.56 -8.05 15.95
N LYS A 449 -52.00 -7.33 14.91
CA LYS A 449 -51.16 -6.36 14.20
C LYS A 449 -50.78 -5.24 15.17
N PRO A 450 -49.49 -4.89 15.30
CA PRO A 450 -49.07 -3.71 16.05
C PRO A 450 -49.62 -2.45 15.36
N ASP A 451 -50.08 -1.49 16.17
CA ASP A 451 -50.59 -0.20 15.72
C ASP A 451 -49.60 0.44 14.74
N ARG A 452 -50.07 0.67 13.52
CA ARG A 452 -49.32 1.39 12.49
C ARG A 452 -49.37 2.87 12.85
N HIS A 453 -48.36 3.35 13.56
CA HIS A 453 -48.06 4.78 13.62
C HIS A 453 -47.90 5.30 12.18
N SER A 454 -48.63 6.36 11.84
CA SER A 454 -48.54 6.96 10.51
C SER A 454 -47.14 7.55 10.34
N LEU A 455 -46.58 7.50 9.13
CA LEU A 455 -45.34 8.20 8.79
C LEU A 455 -45.46 9.71 9.06
N ASP A 456 -46.69 10.23 9.07
CA ASP A 456 -47.01 11.62 9.39
C ASP A 456 -46.81 11.96 10.87
N ASP A 457 -46.86 10.97 11.79
CA ASP A 457 -46.62 11.18 13.22
C ASP A 457 -45.14 11.49 13.53
N PHE A 458 -44.24 11.26 12.57
CA PHE A 458 -42.80 11.51 12.68
C PHE A 458 -42.36 12.82 12.03
N LEU A 459 -43.25 13.53 11.33
CA LEU A 459 -42.94 14.77 10.63
C LEU A 459 -43.47 15.97 11.42
N VAL A 460 -42.81 16.25 12.56
CA VAL A 460 -43.02 17.53 13.25
C VAL A 460 -42.48 18.65 12.34
N PRO A 461 -43.32 19.61 11.92
CA PRO A 461 -42.87 20.70 11.07
C PRO A 461 -41.86 21.56 11.83
N MET A 462 -40.58 21.37 11.51
CA MET A 462 -39.50 22.22 12.00
C MET A 462 -39.59 23.59 11.34
N THR A 463 -39.49 24.64 12.13
CA THR A 463 -39.33 26.00 11.59
C THR A 463 -38.00 26.11 10.83
N LYS A 464 -37.93 27.05 9.88
CA LYS A 464 -36.73 27.28 9.08
C LYS A 464 -35.51 27.60 9.96
N GLU A 465 -35.73 28.29 11.07
CA GLU A 465 -34.70 28.64 12.06
C GLU A 465 -34.18 27.41 12.79
N GLU A 466 -35.07 26.53 13.25
CA GLU A 466 -34.70 25.24 13.87
C GLU A 466 -33.92 24.34 12.90
N LEU A 467 -34.32 24.28 11.63
CA LEU A 467 -33.59 23.52 10.61
C LEU A 467 -32.17 24.06 10.41
N THR A 468 -32.00 25.39 10.36
CA THR A 468 -30.66 26.00 10.23
C THR A 468 -29.80 25.76 11.47
N ALA A 469 -30.38 25.81 12.67
CA ALA A 469 -29.69 25.51 13.93
C ALA A 469 -29.28 24.04 14.03
N ALA A 470 -30.18 23.12 13.66
CA ALA A 470 -29.91 21.68 13.63
C ALA A 470 -28.79 21.34 12.63
N THR A 471 -28.85 21.92 11.43
CA THR A 471 -27.81 21.73 10.40
C THR A 471 -26.46 22.26 10.88
N LYS A 472 -26.41 23.46 11.49
CA LYS A 472 -25.19 24.02 12.06
C LYS A 472 -24.61 23.12 13.16
N HIS A 473 -25.47 22.62 14.05
CA HIS A 473 -25.06 21.72 15.13
C HIS A 473 -24.50 20.40 14.59
N GLU A 474 -25.11 19.83 13.54
CA GLU A 474 -24.63 18.63 12.88
C GLU A 474 -23.25 18.85 12.23
N PHE A 475 -23.04 20.00 11.57
CA PHE A 475 -21.72 20.38 11.03
C PHE A 475 -20.66 20.51 12.13
N GLU A 476 -20.99 21.10 13.28
CA GLU A 476 -20.07 21.18 14.43
C GLU A 476 -19.71 19.78 14.98
N ILE A 477 -20.69 18.87 15.09
CA ILE A 477 -20.45 17.48 15.48
C ILE A 477 -19.54 16.77 14.48
N LEU A 478 -19.77 16.96 13.18
CA LEU A 478 -18.96 16.37 12.12
C LEU A 478 -17.53 16.94 12.12
N ALA A 479 -17.35 18.24 12.36
CA ALA A 479 -16.04 18.87 12.48
C ALA A 479 -15.25 18.29 13.67
N VAL A 480 -15.88 18.14 14.84
CA VAL A 480 -15.26 17.52 16.02
C VAL A 480 -14.90 16.05 15.76
N ARG A 481 -15.77 15.29 15.10
CA ARG A 481 -15.49 13.88 14.72
C ARG A 481 -14.32 13.78 13.74
N THR A 482 -14.22 14.69 12.78
CA THR A 482 -13.14 14.72 11.79
C THR A 482 -11.81 15.04 12.46
N LYS A 483 -11.76 16.06 13.33
CA LYS A 483 -10.58 16.40 14.11
C LYS A 483 -10.10 15.25 15.00
N LYS A 484 -11.02 14.56 15.69
CA LYS A 484 -10.68 13.36 16.48
C LYS A 484 -10.12 12.21 15.63
N ARG A 485 -10.61 12.05 14.39
CA ARG A 485 -10.08 11.04 13.45
C ARG A 485 -8.67 11.40 12.98
N GLU A 486 -8.42 12.67 12.68
CA GLU A 486 -7.09 13.16 12.30
C GLU A 486 -6.07 13.02 13.44
N GLU A 487 -6.44 13.40 14.67
CA GLU A 487 -5.59 13.21 15.85
C GLU A 487 -5.26 11.73 16.09
N LYS A 488 -6.26 10.83 15.93
CA LYS A 488 -6.07 9.38 16.03
C LYS A 488 -5.14 8.87 14.91
N ALA A 489 -5.35 9.29 13.67
CA ALA A 489 -4.52 8.89 12.52
C ALA A 489 -3.07 9.36 12.69
N ASN A 490 -2.85 10.60 13.15
CA ASN A 490 -1.52 11.13 13.43
C ASN A 490 -0.82 10.37 14.56
N LYS A 491 -1.56 9.98 15.61
CA LYS A 491 -1.03 9.15 16.70
C LYS A 491 -0.62 7.76 16.21
N GLU A 492 -1.45 7.12 15.40
CA GLU A 492 -1.15 5.81 14.79
C GLU A 492 0.05 5.88 13.82
N GLU A 493 0.17 6.96 13.04
CA GLU A 493 1.33 7.18 12.16
C GLU A 493 2.63 7.37 12.96
N HIS A 494 2.58 8.15 14.05
CA HIS A 494 3.71 8.33 14.95
C HIS A 494 4.16 7.00 15.59
N GLU A 495 3.21 6.18 16.02
CA GLU A 495 3.48 4.86 16.61
C GLU A 495 4.11 3.90 15.58
N LYS A 496 3.62 3.89 14.33
CA LYS A 496 4.24 3.15 13.22
C LYS A 496 5.69 3.59 12.95
N LYS A 497 5.98 4.89 13.03
CA LYS A 497 7.36 5.42 12.86
C LYS A 497 8.29 4.93 13.98
N LEU A 498 7.83 4.94 15.24
CA LEU A 498 8.58 4.40 16.37
C LEU A 498 8.86 2.90 16.23
N GLN A 499 7.85 2.11 15.83
CA GLN A 499 8.00 0.67 15.60
C GLN A 499 9.00 0.38 14.47
N LYS A 500 8.95 1.13 13.37
CA LYS A 500 9.91 0.98 12.26
C LYS A 500 11.35 1.25 12.71
N HIS A 501 11.55 2.25 13.56
CA HIS A 501 12.86 2.56 14.13
C HIS A 501 13.36 1.44 15.06
N GLU A 502 12.48 0.91 15.93
CA GLU A 502 12.82 -0.18 16.84
C GLU A 502 13.17 -1.47 16.09
N MET A 503 12.41 -1.79 15.04
CA MET A 503 12.73 -2.93 14.15
C MET A 503 14.05 -2.73 13.41
N GLY A 504 14.36 -1.49 13.00
CA GLY A 504 15.67 -1.13 12.44
C GLY A 504 16.81 -1.39 13.43
N ARG A 505 16.63 -0.98 14.69
CA ARG A 505 17.59 -1.23 15.79
C ARG A 505 17.82 -2.72 16.02
N ILE A 506 16.74 -3.52 16.09
CA ILE A 506 16.82 -4.98 16.27
C ILE A 506 17.53 -5.65 15.08
N ARG A 507 17.22 -5.24 13.84
CA ARG A 507 17.89 -5.78 12.63
C ARG A 507 19.39 -5.47 12.65
N GLN A 508 19.77 -4.25 13.02
CA GLN A 508 21.17 -3.84 13.11
C GLN A 508 21.91 -4.59 14.21
N GLN A 509 21.28 -4.82 15.37
CA GLN A 509 21.84 -5.64 16.44
C GLN A 509 22.06 -7.08 15.97
N LYS A 510 21.04 -7.73 15.39
CA LYS A 510 21.17 -9.09 14.84
C LYS A 510 22.26 -9.19 13.77
N PHE A 511 22.44 -8.16 12.95
CA PHE A 511 23.52 -8.11 11.97
C PHE A 511 24.90 -8.03 12.64
N ARG A 512 25.05 -7.20 13.68
CA ARG A 512 26.29 -7.11 14.48
C ARG A 512 26.59 -8.43 15.17
N ASP A 513 25.58 -9.07 15.76
CA ASP A 513 25.71 -10.37 16.42
C ASP A 513 26.15 -11.44 15.42
N ARG A 514 25.52 -11.52 14.23
CA ARG A 514 25.92 -12.45 13.15
C ARG A 514 27.35 -12.22 12.70
N ARG A 515 27.77 -10.96 12.52
CA ARG A 515 29.16 -10.63 12.16
C ARG A 515 30.13 -11.00 13.28
N GLN A 516 29.75 -10.84 14.54
CA GLN A 516 30.56 -11.25 15.68
C GLN A 516 30.69 -12.77 15.72
N THR A 517 29.61 -13.52 15.53
CA THR A 517 29.64 -14.99 15.43
C THR A 517 30.53 -15.45 14.28
N GLN A 518 30.40 -14.86 13.09
CA GLN A 518 31.29 -15.16 11.95
C GLN A 518 32.77 -14.83 12.24
N ARG A 519 33.06 -13.74 12.95
CA ARG A 519 34.44 -13.39 13.36
C ARG A 519 35.01 -14.36 14.39
N ILE A 520 34.18 -14.92 15.26
CA ILE A 520 34.57 -15.96 16.22
C ILE A 520 34.79 -17.29 15.49
N GLU A 521 33.87 -17.70 14.61
CA GLU A 521 33.97 -18.94 13.81
C GLU A 521 35.18 -18.95 12.87
N SER A 522 35.53 -17.80 12.28
CA SER A 522 36.71 -17.65 11.42
C SER A 522 38.03 -17.50 12.19
N GLY A 523 38.01 -17.50 13.53
CA GLY A 523 39.21 -17.36 14.37
C GLY A 523 39.82 -15.96 14.41
N TRP A 524 39.09 -14.94 13.95
CA TRP A 524 39.54 -13.54 13.92
C TRP A 524 39.48 -12.87 15.30
N THR A 525 38.55 -13.32 16.15
CA THR A 525 38.39 -12.90 17.57
C THR A 525 38.25 -14.14 18.44
N ASP A 526 38.85 -14.13 19.63
CA ASP A 526 38.66 -15.22 20.60
C ASP A 526 37.24 -15.23 21.19
N GLN A 527 36.86 -16.29 21.91
CA GLN A 527 35.55 -16.41 22.57
C GLN A 527 35.30 -15.31 23.62
N ARG A 528 36.34 -14.60 24.06
CA ARG A 528 36.25 -13.47 25.00
C ARG A 528 36.19 -12.11 24.29
N GLY A 529 36.11 -12.10 22.96
CA GLY A 529 36.04 -10.90 22.12
C GLY A 529 37.37 -10.15 21.99
N LYS A 530 38.50 -10.68 22.48
CA LYS A 530 39.81 -10.09 22.23
C LYS A 530 40.22 -10.41 20.79
N LYS A 531 40.46 -9.36 20.01
CA LYS A 531 41.10 -9.48 18.70
C LYS A 531 42.48 -10.11 18.91
N ARG A 532 42.82 -11.12 18.11
CA ARG A 532 44.19 -11.64 18.09
C ARG A 532 45.08 -10.48 17.62
N LYS A 533 46.12 -10.13 18.39
CA LYS A 533 47.12 -9.14 17.97
C LYS A 533 47.79 -9.69 16.70
N LEU A 534 47.30 -9.29 15.52
CA LEU A 534 48.08 -9.36 14.29
C LEU A 534 49.22 -8.36 14.48
N ARG A 535 50.45 -8.80 14.20
CA ARG A 535 51.63 -7.94 14.20
C ARG A 535 51.39 -6.72 13.31
N ASP A 536 51.54 -5.56 13.94
CA ASP A 536 51.96 -4.25 13.45
C ASP A 536 51.73 -3.98 11.95
N TYR A 537 50.57 -3.41 11.66
CA TYR A 537 50.50 -2.25 10.78
C TYR A 537 49.78 -1.15 11.55
N ASP A 538 50.52 -0.08 11.82
CA ASP A 538 50.06 1.14 12.47
C ASP A 538 48.97 1.80 11.63
N ASP A 539 47.77 1.94 12.20
CA ASP A 539 46.77 2.91 11.79
C ASP A 539 46.05 3.37 13.07
N ASP A 540 46.50 4.52 13.59
CA ASP A 540 45.90 5.25 14.69
C ASP A 540 44.64 5.98 14.22
N ASP A 541 43.48 5.33 14.32
CA ASP A 541 42.18 5.98 14.18
C ASP A 541 41.56 6.25 15.57
N GLU A 542 41.83 7.44 16.13
CA GLU A 542 41.03 8.00 17.21
C GLU A 542 39.64 8.42 16.68
N GLU A 543 38.67 7.56 16.96
CA GLU A 543 37.25 7.66 16.60
C GLU A 543 36.60 8.92 17.21
N ASN A 544 36.68 10.05 16.49
CA ASN A 544 35.95 11.26 16.80
C ASN A 544 34.59 11.27 16.07
N ASP A 545 33.53 11.27 16.87
CA ASP A 545 32.11 11.10 16.50
C ASP A 545 31.52 12.32 15.76
N LEU A 546 32.13 12.68 14.62
CA LEU A 546 31.65 13.72 13.69
C LEU A 546 30.47 13.23 12.84
N ALA A 547 30.31 11.91 12.70
CA ALA A 547 29.21 11.30 11.95
C ALA A 547 27.85 11.43 12.66
N GLU A 548 27.80 11.49 14.00
CA GLU A 548 26.53 11.74 14.71
C GLU A 548 26.01 13.18 14.52
N ALA A 549 26.88 14.14 14.20
CA ALA A 549 26.50 15.55 14.11
C ALA A 549 25.71 15.92 12.84
N SER A 550 25.77 15.11 11.78
CA SER A 550 25.09 15.34 10.50
C SER A 550 23.80 14.54 10.31
N CYS A 551 23.43 13.68 11.26
CA CYS A 551 22.24 12.83 11.15
C CYS A 551 20.93 13.65 11.28
N PRO A 552 20.04 13.64 10.26
CA PRO A 552 18.77 14.39 10.27
C PRO A 552 17.81 14.03 11.42
N HIS A 553 18.03 12.91 12.10
CA HIS A 553 17.17 12.37 13.15
C HIS A 553 17.63 12.66 14.58
N ARG A 554 18.54 13.62 14.77
CA ARG A 554 19.06 13.98 16.10
C ARG A 554 17.97 14.40 17.10
N LEU A 555 16.98 15.17 16.66
CA LEU A 555 15.88 15.63 17.52
C LEU A 555 15.09 14.46 18.09
N LEU A 556 14.75 13.46 17.26
CA LEU A 556 14.02 12.27 17.69
C LEU A 556 14.82 11.41 18.68
N LYS A 557 16.15 11.27 18.46
CA LYS A 557 17.04 10.58 19.41
C LYS A 557 17.10 11.29 20.76
N GLN A 558 17.00 12.62 20.76
CA GLN A 558 17.06 13.44 21.96
C GLN A 558 15.75 13.33 22.76
N ASP A 559 14.60 13.37 22.09
CA ASP A 559 13.27 13.15 22.70
C ASP A 559 13.16 11.76 23.38
N ILE A 560 13.71 10.71 22.74
CA ILE A 560 13.75 9.36 23.32
C ILE A 560 14.68 9.30 24.56
N ARG A 561 15.80 10.02 24.53
CA ARG A 561 16.71 10.09 25.69
C ARG A 561 16.08 10.85 26.85
N ASP A 562 15.33 11.91 26.56
CA ASP A 562 14.65 12.72 27.57
C ASP A 562 13.43 11.98 28.16
N GLN A 563 12.68 11.21 27.36
CA GLN A 563 11.66 10.28 27.87
C GLN A 563 12.25 9.22 28.82
N LYS A 564 13.36 8.57 28.42
CA LYS A 564 14.02 7.56 29.26
C LYS A 564 14.63 8.14 30.54
N ARG A 565 15.08 9.40 30.51
CA ARG A 565 15.54 10.13 31.72
C ARG A 565 14.42 10.35 32.73
N ASN A 566 13.19 10.55 32.26
CA ASN A 566 12.04 10.73 33.14
C ASN A 566 11.55 9.40 33.73
N GLU A 567 11.85 8.27 33.09
CA GLU A 567 11.44 6.93 33.58
C GLU A 567 12.42 6.27 34.55
N HIS A 568 13.70 6.62 34.60
CA HIS A 568 14.70 5.94 35.46
C HIS A 568 15.49 6.91 36.35
N THR A 569 15.12 6.98 37.63
CA THR A 569 15.69 7.89 38.66
C THR A 569 17.02 7.45 39.28
N HIS A 570 17.69 6.41 38.78
CA HIS A 570 18.83 5.78 39.46
C HIS A 570 20.23 6.05 38.84
N GLY A 571 20.43 7.21 38.23
CA GLY A 571 21.73 7.65 37.71
C GLY A 571 22.35 8.81 38.49
N ARG A 572 23.68 8.80 38.68
CA ARG A 572 24.45 9.90 39.26
C ARG A 572 24.19 11.18 38.45
N LYS A 573 23.57 12.19 39.07
CA LYS A 573 23.21 13.45 38.41
C LYS A 573 24.47 14.11 37.84
N PRO A 574 24.53 14.44 36.54
CA PRO A 574 25.66 15.17 35.98
C PRO A 574 25.74 16.55 36.64
N THR A 575 26.87 16.82 37.30
CA THR A 575 27.14 18.09 38.00
C THR A 575 27.33 19.27 37.06
N LYS A 576 27.50 19.01 35.75
CA LYS A 576 27.59 20.04 34.72
C LYS A 576 26.29 20.05 33.90
N ILE A 577 25.48 21.07 34.12
CA ILE A 577 24.36 21.42 33.23
C ILE A 577 24.97 21.72 31.86
N GLN A 578 24.67 20.90 30.85
CA GLN A 578 25.07 21.18 29.48
C GLN A 578 24.36 22.46 29.04
N LYS A 579 25.10 23.56 28.91
CA LYS A 579 24.58 24.76 28.28
C LYS A 579 24.37 24.44 26.79
N PRO A 580 23.23 24.83 26.19
CA PRO A 580 23.02 24.63 24.77
C PRO A 580 24.18 25.25 24.00
N ALA A 581 24.80 24.49 23.10
CA ALA A 581 25.88 24.99 22.27
C ALA A 581 25.34 26.13 21.40
N GLN A 582 25.75 27.37 21.68
CA GLN A 582 25.50 28.48 20.80
C GLN A 582 26.31 28.27 19.53
N ARG A 583 25.64 27.87 18.45
CA ARG A 583 26.24 27.73 17.13
C ARG A 583 26.28 29.11 16.49
N MET A 584 27.49 29.62 16.25
CA MET A 584 27.68 30.82 15.45
C MET A 584 27.76 30.43 13.98
N ASN A 585 26.96 31.07 13.13
CA ASN A 585 27.07 30.89 11.69
C ASN A 585 28.30 31.66 11.19
N TRP A 586 29.43 30.96 11.08
CA TRP A 586 30.69 31.56 10.61
C TRP A 586 30.63 32.10 9.17
N PHE A 587 29.67 31.64 8.36
CA PHE A 587 29.41 32.13 7.00
C PHE A 587 28.48 33.35 6.94
N GLN A 588 28.09 33.91 8.08
CA GLN A 588 27.39 35.19 8.09
C GLN A 588 28.29 36.24 7.39
N PRO A 589 27.80 36.99 6.37
CA PRO A 589 28.64 37.85 5.54
C PRO A 589 29.55 38.82 6.32
N LEU A 590 29.06 39.35 7.44
CA LEU A 590 29.82 40.26 8.31
C LEU A 590 30.96 39.58 9.08
N ILE A 591 30.75 38.34 9.53
CA ILE A 591 31.76 37.55 10.24
C ILE A 591 32.79 37.03 9.25
N TRP A 592 32.32 36.53 8.10
CA TRP A 592 33.17 35.99 7.05
C TRP A 592 34.12 37.04 6.46
N ALA A 593 33.62 38.26 6.21
CA ALA A 593 34.47 39.36 5.74
C ALA A 593 35.62 39.70 6.73
N GLN A 594 35.37 39.60 8.05
CA GLN A 594 36.42 39.80 9.06
C GLN A 594 37.46 38.67 9.04
N ILE A 595 37.02 37.42 8.81
CA ILE A 595 37.90 36.26 8.67
C ILE A 595 38.77 36.38 7.40
N GLU A 596 38.19 36.77 6.27
CA GLU A 596 38.94 36.98 5.02
C GLU A 596 39.97 38.11 5.14
N LEU A 597 39.62 39.22 5.81
CA LEU A 597 40.54 40.31 6.09
C LEU A 597 41.69 39.86 7.00
N ALA A 598 41.40 39.06 8.02
CA ALA A 598 42.42 38.50 8.89
C ALA A 598 43.33 37.50 8.14
N ALA A 599 42.79 36.70 7.23
CA ALA A 599 43.56 35.79 6.38
C ALA A 599 44.49 36.53 5.41
N LYS A 600 44.03 37.65 4.84
CA LYS A 600 44.86 38.54 4.03
C LYS A 600 45.99 39.17 4.88
N LYS A 601 45.66 39.66 6.08
CA LYS A 601 46.63 40.28 7.01
C LYS A 601 47.66 39.30 7.57
N SER A 602 47.32 38.02 7.74
CA SER A 602 48.25 37.02 8.27
C SER A 602 49.36 36.63 7.29
N GLY A 603 49.24 36.99 6.01
CA GLY A 603 50.20 36.65 4.96
C GLY A 603 50.16 35.17 4.55
N LYS A 604 50.69 34.85 3.37
CA LYS A 604 50.86 33.47 2.90
C LYS A 604 52.16 32.88 3.47
N PRO A 605 52.20 31.59 3.87
CA PRO A 605 51.08 30.63 3.85
C PRO A 605 50.05 30.89 4.95
N TRP A 606 48.78 30.65 4.64
CA TRP A 606 47.64 30.85 5.54
C TRP A 606 47.61 29.81 6.67
N LYS A 607 48.43 30.02 7.70
CA LYS A 607 48.45 29.17 8.89
C LYS A 607 47.21 29.47 9.75
N PRO A 608 46.37 28.46 10.09
CA PRO A 608 45.16 28.67 10.89
C PRO A 608 45.39 29.39 12.22
N VAL A 609 46.53 29.13 12.88
CA VAL A 609 46.92 29.79 14.14
C VAL A 609 47.12 31.30 13.95
N ASN A 610 47.70 31.71 12.83
CA ASN A 610 47.95 33.13 12.55
C ASN A 610 46.65 33.87 12.23
N ILE A 611 45.76 33.25 11.44
CA ILE A 611 44.43 33.80 11.12
C ILE A 611 43.60 33.95 12.41
N MET A 612 43.61 32.94 13.28
CA MET A 612 42.94 32.99 14.57
C MET A 612 43.50 34.12 15.45
N THR A 613 44.81 34.30 15.49
CA THR A 613 45.45 35.36 16.28
C THR A 613 45.04 36.74 15.78
N VAL A 614 45.07 36.97 14.47
CA VAL A 614 44.66 38.25 13.86
C VAL A 614 43.16 38.51 14.01
N THR A 615 42.30 37.50 13.83
CA THR A 615 40.84 37.65 14.07
C THR A 615 40.53 38.00 15.52
N LYS A 616 41.16 37.32 16.50
CA LYS A 616 41.02 37.64 17.93
C LYS A 616 41.53 39.03 18.29
N GLN A 617 42.62 39.49 17.69
CA GLN A 617 43.10 40.86 17.88
C GLN A 617 42.12 41.88 17.30
N SER A 618 41.52 41.60 16.13
CA SER A 618 40.58 42.52 15.47
C SER A 618 39.23 42.63 16.19
N ASN A 619 38.73 41.54 16.77
CA ASN A 619 37.46 41.52 17.49
C ASN A 619 37.49 40.47 18.63
N PRO A 620 38.06 40.81 19.80
CA PRO A 620 38.31 39.85 20.87
C PRO A 620 37.02 39.31 21.49
N THR A 621 35.92 40.06 21.44
CA THR A 621 34.63 39.64 21.98
C THR A 621 33.98 38.57 21.10
N LEU A 622 33.95 38.78 19.79
CA LEU A 622 33.32 37.87 18.83
C LEU A 622 34.10 36.56 18.67
N PHE A 623 35.43 36.63 18.62
CA PHE A 623 36.29 35.47 18.36
C PHE A 623 36.90 34.85 19.64
N LYS A 624 36.43 35.24 20.85
CA LYS A 624 36.97 34.76 22.13
C LYS A 624 37.01 33.23 22.23
N THR A 625 35.97 32.58 21.74
CA THR A 625 35.78 31.12 21.81
C THR A 625 36.36 30.36 20.63
N LEU A 626 36.93 31.06 19.63
CA LEU A 626 37.56 30.41 18.47
C LEU A 626 38.84 29.71 18.93
N THR A 627 38.97 28.40 18.66
CA THR A 627 40.16 27.61 18.96
C THR A 627 40.87 27.23 17.66
N SER A 628 42.20 27.10 17.69
CA SER A 628 42.96 26.70 16.52
C SER A 628 42.60 25.25 16.20
N GLN A 629 42.03 25.03 15.02
CA GLN A 629 41.83 23.67 14.52
C GLN A 629 43.21 23.11 14.18
N VAL A 630 43.65 22.14 14.97
CA VAL A 630 44.79 21.30 14.58
C VAL A 630 44.19 20.32 13.57
N VAL A 631 44.56 20.46 12.30
CA VAL A 631 44.24 19.43 11.31
C VAL A 631 45.08 18.22 11.75
N GLY A 632 44.40 17.21 12.29
CA GLY A 632 44.99 15.89 12.56
C GLY A 632 45.26 15.19 11.25
#